data_AF-U2N2S3-F1
#
_entry.id   AF-U2N2S3-F1
#
_cell.length_a   1.000
_cell.length_b   1.000
_cell.length_c   1.000
_cell.angle_alpha   90.00
_cell.angle_beta   90.00
_cell.angle_gamma   90.00
#
_symmetry.space_group_name_H-M   'P 1'
#
loop_
_entity.id
_entity.type
_entity.pdbx_description
1 polymer ?
#
loop_
_entity_poly.entity_id
_entity_poly.type
_entity_poly.pdbx_seq_one_letter_code
_entity_poly.pdbx_strand_id
1 'polypeptide(L)' 'MGYYILNRKIIIKRALLNFLLKFFLPTNRMVLNLSQSLDKSVSLRQNQLYKTYKNKLSLKKRTYLKYIA' A
#
# COMPACT_ATOMS: atom_id res chain seq x y z
N MET A 1 5.69 -11.17 7.75
CA MET A 1 6.89 -10.31 7.61
C MET A 1 6.83 -9.24 6.51
N GLY A 2 6.29 -9.51 5.31
CA GLY A 2 6.35 -8.55 4.17
C GLY A 2 5.65 -7.18 4.34
N TYR A 3 4.66 -7.08 5.22
CA TYR A 3 3.85 -5.87 5.42
C TYR A 3 4.63 -4.67 5.95
N TYR A 4 5.47 -4.90 6.95
CA TYR A 4 6.27 -3.84 7.59
C TYR A 4 7.32 -3.28 6.64
N ILE A 5 7.90 -4.16 5.81
CA ILE A 5 8.88 -3.79 4.79
C ILE A 5 8.24 -2.88 3.73
N LEU A 6 7.03 -3.20 3.29
CA LEU A 6 6.30 -2.38 2.31
C LEU A 6 5.94 -1.01 2.88
N ASN A 7 5.46 -0.95 4.13
CA ASN A 7 5.18 0.32 4.81
C ASN A 7 6.43 1.20 4.97
N ARG A 8 7.57 0.63 5.40
CA ARG A 8 8.83 1.37 5.48
C ARG A 8 9.26 1.91 4.11
N LYS A 9 9.14 1.10 3.05
CA LYS A 9 9.44 1.54 1.68
C LYS A 9 8.54 2.70 1.25
N ILE A 10 7.25 2.68 1.57
CA ILE A 10 6.33 3.79 1.29
C ILE A 10 6.77 5.06 2.04
N ILE A 11 7.08 4.95 3.33
CA ILE A 11 7.50 6.10 4.14
C ILE A 11 8.79 6.72 3.59
N ILE A 12 9.80 5.90 3.29
CA ILE A 12 11.08 6.37 2.74
C ILE A 12 10.87 7.03 1.38
N LYS A 13 10.13 6.39 0.45
CA LYS A 13 9.85 6.95 -0.87
C LYS A 13 9.07 8.26 -0.78
N ARG A 14 8.12 8.37 0.15
CA ARG A 14 7.36 9.61 0.39
C ARG A 14 8.26 10.73 0.90
N ALA A 15 9.13 10.43 1.86
CA ALA A 15 10.09 11.41 2.38
C ALA A 15 11.06 11.87 1.29
N LEU A 16 11.58 10.93 0.48
CA LEU A 16 12.46 11.22 -0.64
C LEU A 16 11.77 12.06 -1.71
N LEU A 17 10.50 11.76 -2.05
CA LEU A 17 9.74 12.54 -3.02
C LEU A 17 9.49 13.97 -2.54
N ASN A 18 9.10 14.13 -1.27
CA ASN A 18 8.92 15.46 -0.67
C ASN A 18 10.24 16.24 -0.60
N PHE A 19 11.36 15.55 -0.38
CA PHE A 19 12.68 16.16 -0.43
C PHE A 19 13.02 16.61 -1.85
N LEU A 20 12.85 15.75 -2.86
CA LEU A 20 13.15 16.07 -4.25
C LEU A 20 12.27 17.21 -4.79
N LEU A 21 11.00 17.28 -4.41
CA LEU A 21 10.08 18.36 -4.81
C LEU A 21 10.50 19.74 -4.30
N LYS A 22 11.37 19.84 -3.29
CA LYS A 22 11.94 21.13 -2.86
C LYS A 22 12.99 21.66 -3.83
N PHE A 23 13.62 20.79 -4.61
CA PHE A 23 14.77 21.14 -5.46
C PHE A 23 14.49 20.95 -6.95
N PHE A 24 13.54 20.08 -7.30
CA PHE A 24 13.23 19.72 -8.68
C PHE A 24 11.77 20.03 -9.01
N LEU A 25 11.55 20.43 -10.26
CA LEU A 25 10.21 20.54 -10.82
C LEU A 25 9.50 19.18 -10.82
N PRO A 26 8.18 19.14 -10.61
CA PRO A 26 7.40 17.90 -10.60
C PRO A 26 7.43 17.14 -11.94
N THR A 27 7.77 17.82 -13.04
CA THR A 27 7.94 17.23 -14.38
C THR A 27 9.30 16.55 -14.57
N ASN A 28 10.23 16.69 -13.63
CA ASN A 28 11.52 16.03 -13.70
C ASN A 28 11.31 14.50 -13.70
N ARG A 29 11.94 13.80 -14.66
CA ARG A 29 11.83 12.34 -14.81
C ARG A 29 12.15 11.58 -13.52
N MET A 30 13.07 12.05 -12.69
CA MET A 30 13.40 11.42 -11.40
C MET A 30 12.22 11.51 -10.42
N VAL A 31 11.59 12.67 -10.31
CA VAL A 31 10.43 12.91 -9.45
C VAL A 31 9.24 12.08 -9.95
N LEU A 32 9.03 12.05 -11.27
CA LEU A 32 7.94 11.31 -11.90
C LEU A 32 8.08 9.80 -11.74
N ASN A 33 9.29 9.26 -11.92
CA ASN A 33 9.56 7.84 -11.69
C ASN A 33 9.40 7.48 -10.20
N LEU A 34 9.83 8.36 -9.29
CA LEU A 34 9.70 8.14 -7.86
C LEU A 34 8.23 8.19 -7.41
N SER A 35 7.43 9.11 -7.94
CA SER A 35 6.00 9.21 -7.63
C SER A 35 5.24 7.97 -8.12
N GLN A 36 5.47 7.52 -9.36
CA GLN A 36 4.87 6.29 -9.88
C GLN A 36 5.28 5.05 -9.06
N SER A 37 6.55 5.00 -8.64
CA SER A 37 7.08 3.92 -7.80
C SER A 37 6.49 3.92 -6.38
N LEU A 38 6.20 5.11 -5.83
CA LEU A 38 5.49 5.27 -4.57
C LEU A 38 4.05 4.79 -4.69
N ASP A 39 3.33 5.23 -5.72
CA ASP A 39 1.94 4.83 -5.99
C ASP A 39 1.78 3.32 -6.14
N LYS A 40 2.69 2.66 -6.88
CA LYS A 40 2.69 1.19 -6.98
C LYS A 40 2.86 0.53 -5.62
N SER A 41 3.68 1.09 -4.74
CA SER A 41 3.89 0.56 -3.39
C SER A 41 2.64 0.71 -2.53
N VAL A 42 1.95 1.85 -2.63
CA VAL A 42 0.68 2.14 -1.93
C VAL A 42 -0.43 1.22 -2.42
N SER A 43 -0.59 1.06 -3.74
CA SER A 43 -1.59 0.18 -4.34
C SER A 43 -1.41 -1.28 -3.90
N LEU A 44 -0.17 -1.78 -3.85
CA LEU A 44 0.13 -3.10 -3.31
C LEU A 44 -0.31 -3.24 -1.85
N ARG A 45 -0.05 -2.21 -1.02
CA ARG A 45 -0.44 -2.20 0.39
C ARG A 45 -1.96 -2.21 0.56
N GLN A 46 -2.67 -1.41 -0.24
CA GLN A 46 -4.13 -1.35 -0.23
C GLN A 46 -4.74 -2.69 -0.64
N ASN A 47 -4.23 -3.32 -1.70
CA ASN A 47 -4.71 -4.64 -2.14
C ASN A 47 -4.50 -5.71 -1.05
N GLN A 48 -3.37 -5.67 -0.35
CA GLN A 48 -3.12 -6.57 0.79
C GLN A 48 -4.11 -6.37 1.94
N LEU A 49 -4.41 -5.12 2.30
CA LEU A 49 -5.39 -4.79 3.32
C LEU A 49 -6.79 -5.27 2.90
N TYR A 50 -7.16 -5.02 1.64
CA TYR A 50 -8.42 -5.49 1.06
C TYR A 50 -8.56 -7.02 1.12
N LYS A 51 -7.53 -7.76 0.70
CA LYS A 51 -7.53 -9.24 0.79
C LYS A 51 -7.67 -9.72 2.23
N THR A 52 -6.97 -9.08 3.16
CA THR A 52 -7.04 -9.42 4.59
C THR A 52 -8.45 -9.20 5.14
N TYR A 53 -9.07 -8.07 4.81
CA TYR A 53 -10.44 -7.74 5.19
C TYR A 53 -11.45 -8.73 4.60
N LYS A 54 -11.35 -9.00 3.28
CA LYS A 54 -12.23 -9.93 2.57
C LYS A 54 -12.14 -11.36 3.15
N ASN A 55 -10.94 -11.82 3.49
CA ASN A 55 -10.75 -13.14 4.11
C ASN A 55 -11.40 -13.21 5.51
N LYS A 56 -11.25 -12.17 6.33
CA LYS A 56 -11.92 -12.09 7.64
C LYS A 56 -13.45 -12.12 7.51
N LEU A 57 -13.99 -11.40 6.53
CA LEU A 57 -15.43 -11.39 6.25
C LEU A 57 -15.94 -12.78 5.83
N SER A 58 -15.21 -13.45 4.94
CA SER A 58 -15.54 -14.81 4.47
C SER A 58 -15.52 -15.82 5.62
N LEU A 59 -14.54 -15.75 6.51
CA LEU A 59 -14.47 -16.57 7.71
C LEU A 59 -15.68 -16.33 8.62
N LYS A 60 -16.02 -15.07 8.92
CA LYS A 60 -17.18 -14.72 9.74
C LYS A 60 -18.48 -15.29 9.16
N LYS A 61 -18.65 -15.22 7.83
CA LYS A 61 -19.81 -15.79 7.13
C LYS A 61 -19.86 -17.32 7.29
N ARG A 62 -18.74 -18.02 7.13
CA ARG A 62 -18.67 -19.48 7.32
C ARG A 62 -19.00 -19.88 8.76
N THR A 63 -18.46 -19.17 9.74
CA THR A 63 -18.74 -19.46 11.16
C THR A 63 -20.22 -19.26 11.48
N TYR A 64 -20.83 -18.17 11.00
CA TYR A 64 -22.28 -17.93 11.18
C TYR A 64 -23.14 -19.05 10.59
N LEU A 65 -22.82 -19.50 9.36
CA LEU A 65 -23.53 -20.61 8.73
C LEU A 65 -23.39 -21.93 9.52
N LYS A 66 -22.24 -22.15 10.18
CA LYS A 66 -22.04 -23.34 11.03
C LYS A 66 -22.88 -23.33 12.32
N TYR A 67 -23.30 -22.16 12.82
CA TYR A 67 -24.13 -22.07 14.03
C TYR A 67 -25.62 -22.21 13.75
N ILE A 68 -26.04 -22.17 12.49
CA ILE A 68 -27.45 -22.23 12.07
C ILE A 68 -27.79 -23.57 11.44
N ALA A 69 -26.79 -24.28 10.91
CA ALA A 69 -26.90 -25.67 10.45
C ALA A 69 -26.67 -26.64 11.62
#